data_AF-A0A5P9EXI4-F1
#
_entry.id   AF-A0A5P9EXI4-F1
#
_cell.length_a   1.000
_cell.length_b   1.000
_cell.length_c   1.000
_cell.angle_alpha   90.00
_cell.angle_beta   90.00
_cell.angle_gamma   90.00
#
_symmetry.space_group_name_H-M   'P 1'
#
loop_
_entity.id
_entity.type
_entity.pdbx_description
1 polymer ?
#
loop_
_entity_poly.entity_id
_entity_poly.type
_entity_poly.pdbx_seq_one_letter_code
_entity_poly.pdbx_strand_id
1 'polypeptide(L)' 'MLDIADILNLVRLNELELQKIYKELESEDEETRNNAGEIVIQTENLSKKLKQMYEGKNPDYSVYPKYDDYIELIGKS' A
#
# COMPACT_ATOMS: atom_id res chain seq x y z
N MET A 1 14.59 13.98 3.99
CA MET A 1 13.12 14.01 3.91
C MET A 1 12.77 13.22 2.66
N LEU A 2 11.87 12.22 2.74
CA LEU A 2 11.52 11.39 1.58
C LEU A 2 10.98 12.26 0.44
N ASP A 3 11.41 11.96 -0.78
CA ASP A 3 10.90 12.61 -1.98
C ASP A 3 9.63 11.91 -2.51
N ILE A 4 9.05 12.42 -3.60
CA ILE A 4 7.79 11.90 -4.15
C ILE A 4 7.99 10.48 -4.72
N ALA A 5 9.14 10.20 -5.34
CA ALA A 5 9.43 8.90 -5.91
C ALA A 5 9.66 7.84 -4.81
N ASP A 6 10.36 8.21 -3.73
CA ASP A 6 10.51 7.39 -2.54
C ASP A 6 9.15 6.99 -1.96
N ILE A 7 8.23 7.97 -1.83
CA ILE A 7 6.89 7.72 -1.31
C ILE A 7 6.11 6.77 -2.23
N LEU A 8 6.15 6.96 -3.55
CA LEU A 8 5.49 6.06 -4.51
C LEU A 8 6.07 4.64 -4.49
N ASN A 9 7.37 4.49 -4.25
CA ASN A 9 7.98 3.17 -4.07
C ASN A 9 7.48 2.50 -2.79
N LEU A 10 7.37 3.25 -1.69
CA LEU A 10 6.81 2.73 -0.44
C LEU A 10 5.34 2.36 -0.58
N VAL A 11 4.53 3.18 -1.27
CA VAL A 11 3.13 2.85 -1.61
C VAL A 11 3.09 1.52 -2.35
N ARG A 12 3.92 1.34 -3.39
CA ARG A 12 3.95 0.10 -4.16
C ARG A 12 4.29 -1.11 -3.30
N LEU A 13 5.33 -1.03 -2.48
CA LEU A 13 5.74 -2.14 -1.61
C LEU A 13 4.64 -2.50 -0.61
N ASN A 14 4.00 -1.48 -0.02
CA ASN A 14 2.93 -1.67 0.94
C ASN A 14 1.68 -2.30 0.31
N GLU A 15 1.29 -1.89 -0.90
CA GLU A 15 0.16 -2.50 -1.61
C GLU A 15 0.44 -3.96 -2.00
N LEU A 16 1.67 -4.29 -2.43
CA LEU A 16 2.05 -5.67 -2.70
C LEU A 16 1.99 -6.54 -1.42
N GLU A 17 2.40 -5.98 -0.28
CA GLU A 17 2.29 -6.67 1.00
C GLU A 17 0.84 -6.86 1.43
N LEU A 18 -0.03 -5.85 1.24
CA LEU A 18 -1.47 -6.00 1.49
C LEU A 18 -2.09 -7.12 0.64
N GLN A 19 -1.77 -7.18 -0.65
CA GLN A 19 -2.25 -8.26 -1.52
C GLN A 19 -1.82 -9.64 -1.02
N LYS A 20 -0.60 -9.76 -0.49
CA LYS A 20 -0.11 -11.00 0.11
C LYS A 20 -0.85 -11.33 1.41
N ILE A 21 -0.99 -10.36 2.32
CA ILE A 21 -1.71 -10.53 3.59
C ILE A 21 -3.16 -10.93 3.35
N TYR A 22 -3.85 -10.33 2.37
CA TYR A 22 -5.22 -10.72 2.03
C TYR A 22 -5.31 -12.17 1.53
N LYS A 23 -4.32 -12.66 0.78
CA LYS A 23 -4.25 -14.09 0.43
C LYS A 23 -4.01 -14.98 1.65
N GLU A 24 -3.18 -14.55 2.59
CA GLU A 24 -2.93 -15.29 3.83
C GLU A 24 -4.15 -15.32 4.75
N LEU A 25 -4.99 -14.28 4.73
CA LEU A 25 -6.28 -14.24 5.43
C LEU A 25 -7.27 -15.29 4.91
N GLU A 26 -7.16 -15.66 3.64
CA GLU A 26 -7.96 -16.72 3.02
C GLU A 26 -7.41 -18.13 3.29
N SER A 27 -6.28 -18.25 4.01
CA SER A 27 -5.66 -19.54 4.32
C SER A 27 -6.56 -20.42 5.21
N GLU A 28 -6.55 -21.72 4.92
CA GLU A 28 -7.16 -22.75 5.77
C GLU A 28 -6.37 -22.96 7.08
N ASP A 29 -5.07 -22.63 7.06
CA ASP A 29 -4.21 -22.69 8.24
C ASP A 29 -4.55 -21.56 9.23
N GLU A 30 -5.01 -21.93 10.42
CA GLU A 30 -5.50 -21.00 11.43
C GLU A 30 -4.41 -20.06 11.94
N GLU A 31 -3.18 -20.57 12.12
CA GLU A 31 -2.05 -19.75 12.58
C GLU A 31 -1.69 -18.68 11.54
N THR A 32 -1.58 -19.06 10.26
CA THR A 32 -1.32 -18.14 9.15
C THR A 32 -2.41 -17.07 9.05
N ARG A 33 -3.68 -17.48 9.10
CA ARG A 33 -4.81 -16.53 9.03
C ARG A 33 -4.84 -15.56 10.20
N ASN A 34 -4.59 -16.04 11.42
CA ASN A 34 -4.57 -15.19 12.61
C ASN A 34 -3.42 -14.18 12.55
N ASN A 35 -2.21 -14.62 12.19
CA ASN A 35 -1.06 -13.74 12.01
C ASN A 35 -1.33 -12.66 10.94
N ALA A 36 -1.92 -13.04 9.81
CA ALA A 36 -2.32 -12.09 8.77
C ALA A 36 -3.35 -11.07 9.28
N GLY A 37 -4.31 -11.51 10.11
CA GLY A 37 -5.32 -10.64 10.74
C GLY A 37 -4.74 -9.60 11.69
N GLU A 38 -3.67 -9.91 12.41
CA GLU A 38 -3.00 -8.93 13.28
C GLU A 38 -2.24 -7.86 12.48
N ILE A 39 -1.67 -8.25 11.33
CA ILE A 39 -0.80 -7.39 10.53
C ILE A 39 -1.61 -6.51 9.57
N VAL A 40 -2.72 -7.00 9.00
CA VAL A 40 -3.50 -6.29 7.95
C VAL A 40 -3.88 -4.88 8.39
N ILE A 41 -4.33 -4.70 9.64
CA ILE A 41 -4.77 -3.40 10.17
C ILE A 41 -3.59 -2.42 10.20
N GLN A 42 -2.39 -2.89 10.55
CA GLN A 42 -1.21 -2.03 10.62
C GLN A 42 -0.76 -1.61 9.21
N THR A 43 -0.81 -2.54 8.26
CA THR A 43 -0.44 -2.29 6.85
C THR A 43 -1.45 -1.36 6.16
N GLU A 44 -2.76 -1.51 6.41
CA GLU A 44 -3.78 -0.58 5.92
C GLU A 44 -3.61 0.84 6.51
N ASN A 45 -3.24 0.92 7.78
CA ASN A 45 -2.93 2.22 8.41
C ASN A 45 -1.68 2.85 7.80
N LEU A 46 -0.70 2.05 7.38
CA LEU A 46 0.46 2.53 6.63
C LEU A 46 0.04 3.04 5.24
N SER A 47 -0.84 2.35 4.50
CA SER A 47 -1.40 2.89 3.22
C SER A 47 -1.99 4.28 3.41
N LYS A 48 -2.82 4.47 4.45
CA LYS A 48 -3.45 5.77 4.73
C LYS A 48 -2.43 6.87 4.99
N LYS A 49 -1.38 6.58 5.76
CA LYS A 49 -0.29 7.53 6.03
C LYS A 49 0.50 7.85 4.77
N LEU A 50 0.81 6.84 3.95
CA LEU A 50 1.53 7.04 2.69
C LEU A 50 0.72 7.88 1.70
N LYS A 51 -0.60 7.67 1.61
CA LYS A 51 -1.51 8.54 0.84
C LYS A 51 -1.42 9.99 1.29
N GLN A 52 -1.57 10.23 2.59
CA GLN A 52 -1.48 11.58 3.18
C GLN A 52 -0.10 12.23 2.93
N MET A 53 0.97 11.46 3.03
CA MET A 53 2.33 11.95 2.74
C MET A 53 2.49 12.30 1.26
N TYR A 54 1.99 11.46 0.35
CA TYR A 54 2.06 11.69 -1.08
C TYR A 54 1.28 12.95 -1.48
N GLU A 55 0.00 13.02 -1.11
CA GLU A 55 -0.87 14.15 -1.45
C GLU A 55 -0.41 15.44 -0.78
N GLY A 56 0.09 15.36 0.47
CA GLY A 56 0.64 16.50 1.21
C GLY A 56 1.91 17.09 0.60
N LYS A 57 2.61 16.37 -0.29
CA LYS A 57 3.74 16.90 -1.06
C LYS A 57 3.32 17.77 -2.24
N ASN A 58 2.02 17.82 -2.56
CA ASN A 58 1.47 18.48 -3.74
C ASN A 58 2.24 18.07 -5.02
N PRO A 59 2.17 16.79 -5.44
CA PRO A 59 2.87 16.31 -6.62
C PRO A 59 2.46 17.08 -7.87
N ASP A 60 3.41 17.28 -8.79
CA ASP A 60 3.09 17.68 -10.15
C ASP A 60 2.49 16.47 -10.88
N TYR A 61 1.18 16.49 -11.08
CA TYR A 61 0.46 15.38 -11.71
C TYR A 61 0.70 15.26 -13.24
N SER A 62 1.47 16.17 -13.83
CA SER A 62 1.99 15.98 -15.19
C SER A 62 3.20 15.05 -15.24
N VAL A 63 3.88 14.87 -14.09
CA VAL A 63 5.08 14.03 -13.93
C VAL A 63 4.74 12.76 -13.13
N TYR A 64 3.93 12.90 -12.08
CA TYR A 64 3.59 11.81 -11.16
C TYR A 64 2.11 11.42 -11.29
N PRO A 65 1.75 10.14 -11.06
CA PRO A 65 0.37 9.69 -11.15
C PRO A 65 -0.48 10.25 -10.01
N LYS A 66 -1.81 10.32 -10.15
CA LYS A 66 -2.65 10.47 -8.96
C LYS A 66 -2.55 9.21 -8.10
N TYR A 67 -2.77 9.36 -6.79
CA TYR A 67 -2.67 8.23 -5.87
C TYR A 67 -3.57 7.08 -6.30
N ASP A 68 -4.86 7.33 -6.49
CA ASP A 68 -5.83 6.28 -6.80
C ASP A 68 -5.52 5.59 -8.15
N ASP A 69 -5.12 6.36 -9.18
CA ASP A 69 -4.67 5.82 -10.48
C ASP A 69 -3.45 4.90 -10.33
N TYR A 70 -2.53 5.25 -9.44
CA TYR A 70 -1.33 4.46 -9.17
C TYR A 70 -1.64 3.15 -8.43
N ILE A 71 -2.58 3.18 -7.48
CA ILE A 71 -3.07 1.97 -6.79
C ILE A 71 -3.73 1.01 -7.80
N GLU A 72 -4.57 1.53 -8.69
CA GLU A 72 -5.20 0.71 -9.75
C GLU A 72 -4.16 0.07 -10.68
N LEU A 73 -3.07 0.77 -11.00
CA LEU A 73 -1.98 0.22 -11.81
C LEU A 73 -1.31 -0.97 -11.12
N ILE A 74 -1.05 -0.85 -9.82
CA ILE A 74 -0.43 -1.91 -9.00
C ILE A 74 -1.38 -3.12 -8.91
N GLY A 75 -2.68 -2.90 -8.72
CA GLY A 75 -3.68 -3.96 -8.62
C GLY A 75 -3.88 -4.78 -9.91
N LYS A 76 -3.42 -4.29 -11.05
CA LYS A 76 -3.46 -4.99 -12.35
C LYS A 76 -2.17 -5.77 -12.67
N SER A 77 -1.13 -5.61 -11.86
CA SER A 77 0.19 -6.27 -12.04
C SER A 77 0.23 -7.62 -11.33
#